data_AF-A0A355SHL1-F1
#
_entry.id   AF-A0A355SHL1-F1
#
_cell.length_a   1.000
_cell.length_b   1.000
_cell.length_c   1.000
_cell.angle_alpha   90.00
_cell.angle_beta   90.00
_cell.angle_gamma   90.00
#
_symmetry.space_group_name_H-M   'P 1'
#
loop_
_entity.id
_entity.type
_entity.pdbx_description
1 polymer ?
#
loop_
_entity_poly.entity_id
_entity_poly.type
_entity_poly.pdbx_seq_one_letter_code
_entity_poly.pdbx_strand_id
1 'polypeptide(L)' 'MKGIMITAPKSGSGKTMVTIGIIRALLNMGFDVCGFKTGPDYIDTAFIKEASK' A
#
# COMPACT_ATOMS: atom_id res chain seq x y z
N MET A 1 -16.29 -7.34 -3.82
CA MET A 1 -14.87 -6.97 -3.64
C MET A 1 -14.79 -5.86 -2.61
N LYS A 2 -13.93 -5.95 -1.59
CA LYS A 2 -13.74 -4.89 -0.59
C LYS A 2 -12.47 -4.10 -0.96
N GLY A 3 -12.50 -2.78 -0.84
CA GLY A 3 -11.38 -1.90 -1.18
C GLY A 3 -11.14 -0.87 -0.09
N ILE A 4 -9.87 -0.54 0.15
CA ILE A 4 -9.43 0.50 1.07
C ILE A 4 -8.57 1.48 0.28
N MET A 5 -8.88 2.77 0.35
CA MET A 5 -8.10 3.82 -0.29
C MET A 5 -7.44 4.69 0.78
N ILE A 6 -6.11 4.76 0.74
CA ILE A 6 -5.32 5.61 1.64
C ILE A 6 -5.00 6.93 0.92
N THR A 7 -5.45 8.04 1.48
CA THR A 7 -5.24 9.40 0.94
C THR A 7 -4.67 10.35 2.01
N ALA A 8 -4.16 11.50 1.59
CA ALA A 8 -3.63 12.54 2.48
C ALA A 8 -3.61 13.90 1.77
N PRO A 9 -3.69 15.02 2.51
CA PRO A 9 -3.79 16.37 1.94
C PRO A 9 -2.60 16.81 1.07
N LYS A 10 -1.41 16.21 1.24
CA LYS A 10 -0.21 16.55 0.48
C LYS A 10 0.74 15.37 0.25
N SER A 11 1.70 15.54 -0.65
CA SER A 11 2.84 14.64 -0.83
C SER A 11 3.75 14.64 0.40
N GLY A 12 4.44 13.51 0.65
CA GLY A 12 5.32 13.35 1.83
C GLY A 12 4.60 13.09 3.16
N SER A 13 3.26 13.03 3.19
CA SER A 13 2.49 12.74 4.42
C SER A 13 2.55 11.28 4.92
N GLY A 14 3.43 10.43 4.36
CA GLY A 14 3.58 9.04 4.82
C GLY A 14 2.54 8.04 4.33
N LYS A 15 1.72 8.37 3.32
CA LYS A 15 0.71 7.47 2.74
C LYS A 15 1.28 6.10 2.35
N THR A 16 2.43 6.09 1.68
CA THR A 16 3.10 4.85 1.25
C THR A 16 3.49 4.00 2.44
N MET A 17 4.09 4.60 3.48
CA MET A 17 4.49 3.91 4.72
C MET A 17 3.29 3.24 5.41
N VAL A 18 2.18 3.97 5.54
CA VAL A 18 0.95 3.41 6.12
C VAL A 18 0.38 2.30 5.24
N THR A 19 0.39 2.49 3.92
CA THR A 19 -0.14 1.50 2.96
C THR A 19 0.60 0.18 3.04
N ILE A 20 1.94 0.19 3.01
CA ILE A 20 2.73 -1.05 3.09
C ILE A 20 2.59 -1.75 4.44
N GLY A 21 2.44 -1.00 5.53
CA GLY A 21 2.20 -1.56 6.86
C GLY A 21 0.86 -2.30 6.94
N ILE A 22 -0.20 -1.70 6.36
CA ILE A 22 -1.52 -2.34 6.30
C ILE A 22 -1.49 -3.59 5.41
N ILE A 23 -0.86 -3.52 4.24
CA ILE A 23 -0.72 -4.69 3.33
C ILE A 23 -0.06 -5.85 4.07
N ARG A 24 1.11 -5.61 4.70
CA ARG A 24 1.84 -6.63 5.46
C ARG A 24 1.00 -7.20 6.60
N ALA A 25 0.31 -6.35 7.35
CA ALA A 25 -0.52 -6.78 8.48
C ALA A 25 -1.66 -7.70 8.02
N LEU A 26 -2.35 -7.35 6.93
CA LEU A 26 -3.46 -8.15 6.40
C LEU A 26 -2.97 -9.49 5.82
N LEU A 27 -1.85 -9.50 5.12
CA LEU A 27 -1.22 -10.74 4.64
C LEU A 27 -0.84 -11.66 5.82
N ASN A 28 -0.26 -11.10 6.88
CA ASN A 28 0.05 -11.85 8.11
C ASN A 28 -1.19 -12.40 8.82
N MET A 29 -2.37 -11.80 8.61
CA MET A 29 -3.66 -12.29 9.11
C MET A 29 -4.30 -13.35 8.18
N GLY A 30 -3.63 -13.73 7.08
CA GLY A 30 -4.12 -14.73 6.13
C GLY A 30 -5.11 -14.22 5.09
N PHE A 31 -5.25 -12.90 4.93
CA PHE A 31 -6.06 -12.33 3.86
C PHE A 31 -5.29 -12.29 2.54
N ASP A 32 -6.00 -12.54 1.43
CA ASP A 32 -5.48 -12.26 0.09
C ASP A 32 -5.64 -10.75 -0.21
N VAL A 33 -4.52 -10.08 -0.49
CA VAL A 33 -4.42 -8.62 -0.60
C VAL A 33 -3.61 -8.24 -1.83
N CYS A 34 -4.13 -7.31 -2.62
CA CYS A 34 -3.42 -6.71 -3.74
C CYS A 34 -3.30 -5.20 -3.53
N GLY A 35 -2.07 -4.68 -3.56
CA GLY A 35 -1.78 -3.25 -3.44
C GLY A 35 -1.73 -2.56 -4.80
N PHE A 36 -2.28 -1.34 -4.86
CA PHE A 36 -2.26 -0.50 -6.06
C PHE A 36 -1.73 0.89 -5.73
N LYS A 37 -0.95 1.46 -6.65
CA LYS A 37 -0.49 2.85 -6.58
C LYS A 37 -1.17 3.65 -7.69
N THR A 38 -1.67 4.83 -7.34
CA THR A 38 -2.13 5.82 -8.32
C THR A 38 -1.00 6.78 -8.67
N GLY A 39 -0.77 7.00 -9.97
CA GLY A 39 0.28 7.88 -10.49
C GLY A 39 1.55 7.14 -10.91
N PRO A 40 2.45 7.80 -11.66
CA PRO A 40 3.61 7.15 -12.30
C PRO A 40 4.81 6.91 -11.36
N ASP A 41 4.66 7.06 -10.03
CA ASP A 41 5.77 6.90 -9.08
C ASP A 41 6.21 5.43 -8.96
N TYR A 42 7.24 5.06 -9.72
CA TYR A 42 7.78 3.69 -9.74
C TYR A 42 8.36 3.22 -8.40
N ILE A 43 8.84 4.15 -7.56
CA ILE A 43 9.39 3.85 -6.22
C ILE A 43 8.31 3.28 -5.30
N ASP A 44 7.12 3.87 -5.28
CA ASP A 44 6.01 3.41 -4.45
C ASP A 44 5.56 2.00 -4.85
N THR A 45 5.54 1.72 -6.15
CA THR A 45 5.21 0.38 -6.67
C THR A 45 6.22 -0.66 -6.20
N ALA A 46 7.52 -0.32 -6.11
CA ALA A 46 8.54 -1.22 -5.58
C ALA A 46 8.32 -1.52 -4.09
N PHE A 47 7.98 -0.51 -3.27
CA PHE A 47 7.66 -0.73 -1.85
C PHE A 47 6.41 -1.58 -1.64
N ILE A 48 5.35 -1.33 -2.42
CA ILE A 48 4.12 -2.14 -2.38
C ILE A 48 4.43 -3.60 -2.76
N LYS A 49 5.26 -3.81 -3.80
CA LYS A 49 5.69 -5.15 -4.20
C LYS A 49 6.44 -5.87 -3.08
N GLU A 50 7.38 -5.18 -2.41
CA GLU A 50 8.13 -5.76 -1.30
C GLU A 50 7.23 -6.10 -0.09
N ALA A 51 6.27 -5.23 0.21
CA ALA A 51 5.31 -5.45 1.27
C ALA A 51 4.39 -6.65 1.01
N SER A 52 4.21 -7.03 -0.25
CA SER A 52 3.32 -8.10 -0.72
C SER A 52 4.00 -9.47 -0.83
N LYS A 53 5.27 -9.59 -0.42
CA LYS A 53 5.99 -10.87 -0.32
C LYS A 53 5.80 -11.51 1.06
#